data_AF-A0A4Q6BTL0-F1
#
_entry.id   AF-A0A4Q6BTL0-F1
#
_cell.length_a   1.000
_cell.length_b   1.000
_cell.length_c   1.000
_cell.angle_alpha   90.00
_cell.angle_beta   90.00
_cell.angle_gamma   90.00
#
_symmetry.space_group_name_H-M   'P 1'
#
loop_
_entity.id
_entity.type
_entity.pdbx_description
1 polymer ?
#
loop_
_entity_poly.entity_id
_entity_poly.type
_entity_poly.pdbx_seq_one_letter_code
_entity_poly.pdbx_strand_id
1 'polypeptide(L)' 'MDVSEFESLAHLFLEGLFQDLEKAGVLLPSHWRIDHLCYRVDSLARYEIVKTEFVKFGRLLTESPVNGRPIATYKLFN' A
#
# COMPACT_ATOMS: atom_id res chain seq x y z
N MET A 1 2.64 -12.69 7.86
CA MET A 1 2.32 -11.31 8.21
C MET A 1 0.84 -11.25 8.43
N ASP A 2 0.41 -10.75 9.58
CA ASP A 2 -0.99 -10.44 9.82
C ASP A 2 -1.26 -8.97 9.47
N VAL A 3 -2.52 -8.54 9.60
CA VAL A 3 -2.92 -7.15 9.30
C VAL A 3 -2.15 -6.12 10.12
N SER A 4 -1.80 -6.44 11.38
CA SER A 4 -1.13 -5.51 12.29
C SER A 4 0.31 -5.21 11.85
N GLU A 5 0.97 -6.19 11.23
CA GLU A 5 2.30 -6.00 10.64
C GLU A 5 2.23 -5.05 9.43
N PHE A 6 1.23 -5.18 8.56
CA PHE A 6 1.05 -4.27 7.42
C PHE A 6 0.72 -2.84 7.87
N GLU A 7 -0.15 -2.69 8.88
CA GLU A 7 -0.48 -1.38 9.46
C GLU A 7 0.75 -0.70 10.06
N SER A 8 1.56 -1.46 10.81
CA SER A 8 2.80 -0.96 11.41
C SER A 8 3.79 -0.49 10.35
N LEU A 9 4.00 -1.27 9.28
CA LEU A 9 4.87 -0.90 8.17
C LEU A 9 4.35 0.34 7.41
N ALA A 10 3.04 0.43 7.20
CA ALA A 10 2.42 1.59 6.57
C ALA A 10 2.63 2.86 7.41
N HIS A 11 2.49 2.77 8.73
CA HIS A 11 2.73 3.89 9.64
C HIS A 11 4.18 4.39 9.58
N LEU A 12 5.15 3.47 9.71
CA LEU A 12 6.57 3.79 9.61
C LEU A 12 6.92 4.44 8.27
N PHE A 13 6.36 3.93 7.17
CA PHE A 13 6.56 4.51 5.84
C PHE A 13 5.98 5.93 5.75
N LEU A 14 4.74 6.15 6.19
CA LEU A 14 4.09 7.44 6.11
C LEU A 14 4.77 8.49 7.00
N GLU A 15 5.23 8.11 8.19
CA GLU A 15 6.02 8.99 9.06
C GLU A 15 7.27 9.49 8.35
N GLY A 16 8.06 8.56 7.77
CA GLY A 16 9.26 8.93 7.01
C GLY A 16 8.95 9.79 5.78
N LEU A 17 7.91 9.40 5.01
CA LEU A 17 7.47 10.15 3.84
C LEU A 17 7.13 11.60 4.19
N PHE A 18 6.34 11.82 5.24
CA PHE A 18 5.93 13.19 5.61
C PHE A 18 7.10 14.02 6.15
N GLN A 19 8.01 13.43 6.91
CA GLN A 19 9.25 14.10 7.33
C GLN A 19 10.09 14.52 6.12
N ASP A 20 10.20 13.67 5.11
CA ASP A 20 11.01 13.96 3.92
C ASP A 20 10.34 15.01 3.01
N LEU A 21 9.01 14.99 2.90
CA LEU A 21 8.24 16.04 2.21
C LEU A 21 8.41 17.40 2.91
N GLU A 22 8.36 17.43 4.24
CA GLU A 22 8.59 18.66 5.01
C GLU A 22 10.00 19.21 4.78
N LYS A 23 11.04 18.36 4.87
CA LYS A 23 12.43 18.76 4.57
C LYS A 23 12.60 19.27 3.14
N ALA A 24 11.86 18.72 2.19
CA ALA A 24 11.87 19.15 0.79
C ALA A 24 11.06 20.43 0.53
N GLY A 25 10.38 20.99 1.54
CA GLY A 25 9.51 22.16 1.38
C GLY A 25 8.22 21.86 0.60
N VAL A 26 7.84 20.58 0.50
CA VAL A 26 6.61 20.16 -0.17
C VAL A 26 5.45 20.23 0.81
N LEU A 27 4.60 21.24 0.66
CA LEU A 27 3.40 21.41 1.47
C LEU A 27 2.22 20.68 0.83
N LEU A 28 1.65 19.71 1.54
CA LEU A 28 0.41 19.06 1.13
C LEU A 28 -0.80 19.85 1.64
N PRO A 29 -1.68 20.36 0.76
CA PRO A 29 -2.89 21.03 1.20
C PRO A 29 -3.78 20.12 2.05
N SER A 30 -4.33 20.64 3.15
CA SER A 30 -5.14 19.86 4.10
C SER A 30 -6.42 19.26 3.52
N HIS A 31 -6.89 19.75 2.37
CA HIS A 31 -8.05 19.22 1.67
C HIS A 31 -7.74 18.02 0.78
N TRP A 32 -6.45 17.71 0.54
CA TRP A 32 -6.06 16.53 -0.20
C TRP A 32 -6.22 15.28 0.67
N ARG A 33 -6.71 14.22 0.03
CA ARG A 33 -6.86 12.91 0.65
C ARG A 33 -5.93 11.94 -0.06
N ILE A 34 -5.35 11.02 0.71
CA ILE A 34 -4.61 9.90 0.14
C ILE A 34 -5.63 9.01 -0.57
N ASP A 35 -5.43 8.79 -1.87
CA ASP A 35 -6.29 7.90 -2.66
C ASP A 35 -6.00 6.43 -2.31
N HIS A 36 -4.72 6.03 -2.35
CA HIS A 36 -4.28 4.69 -2.00
C HIS A 36 -2.81 4.65 -1.55
N LEU A 37 -2.42 3.55 -0.91
CA LEU A 37 -1.04 3.23 -0.56
C LEU A 37 -0.59 1.97 -1.31
N CYS A 38 0.60 2.00 -1.90
CA CYS A 38 1.16 0.87 -2.64
C CYS A 38 2.10 0.03 -1.78
N TYR A 39 1.91 -1.29 -1.75
CA TYR A 39 2.87 -2.24 -1.20
C TYR A 39 3.71 -2.85 -2.33
N ARG A 40 5.03 -2.89 -2.17
CA ARG A 40 5.97 -3.43 -3.17
C ARG A 40 6.51 -4.78 -2.72
N VAL A 41 6.67 -5.70 -3.68
CA VAL A 41 7.29 -7.01 -3.50
C VAL A 41 8.32 -7.23 -4.60
N ASP A 42 9.30 -8.07 -4.31
CA ASP A 42 10.46 -8.34 -5.18
C ASP A 42 10.23 -9.50 -6.18
N SER A 43 9.20 -10.31 -5.96
CA SER A 43 8.99 -11.57 -6.67
C SER A 43 7.51 -11.90 -6.81
N LEU A 44 7.18 -12.68 -7.85
CA LEU A 44 5.82 -13.18 -8.08
C LEU A 44 5.37 -14.12 -6.95
N ALA A 45 6.27 -14.93 -6.40
CA ALA A 45 5.96 -15.79 -5.26
C ALA A 45 5.53 -14.96 -4.03
N ARG A 46 6.25 -13.87 -3.74
CA ARG A 46 5.88 -12.96 -2.65
C ARG A 46 4.58 -12.22 -2.94
N TYR A 47 4.33 -11.84 -4.19
CA TYR A 47 3.06 -11.25 -4.63
C TYR A 47 1.87 -12.16 -4.27
N GLU A 48 1.91 -13.44 -4.65
CA GLU A 48 0.81 -14.38 -4.38
C GLU A 48 0.57 -14.61 -2.89
N ILE A 49 1.65 -14.64 -2.10
CA ILE A 49 1.56 -14.72 -0.63
C ILE A 49 0.84 -13.48 -0.09
N VAL A 50 1.31 -12.28 -0.45
CA VAL A 50 0.73 -11.01 0.03
C VAL A 50 -0.71 -10.86 -0.42
N LYS A 51 -1.02 -11.21 -1.66
CA LYS A 51 -2.39 -11.23 -2.21
C LYS A 51 -3.33 -12.07 -1.36
N THR A 52 -2.88 -13.26 -0.94
CA THR A 52 -3.65 -14.16 -0.06
C THR A 52 -3.86 -13.56 1.33
N GLU A 53 -2.87 -12.83 1.86
CA GLU A 53 -3.02 -12.13 3.14
C GLU A 53 -4.01 -10.96 3.06
N PHE A 54 -3.96 -10.15 2.00
CA PHE A 54 -4.84 -8.98 1.82
C PHE A 54 -6.33 -9.35 1.71
N VAL A 55 -6.67 -10.54 1.20
CA VAL A 55 -8.07 -11.02 1.16
C VAL A 55 -8.67 -11.17 2.57
N LYS A 56 -7.82 -11.38 3.60
CA LYS A 56 -8.29 -11.57 4.98
C LYS A 56 -8.84 -10.28 5.60
N PHE A 57 -8.39 -9.12 5.13
CA PHE A 57 -8.75 -7.81 5.69
C PHE A 57 -9.15 -6.77 4.63
N GLY A 58 -9.40 -7.20 3.40
CA GLY A 58 -9.81 -6.35 2.31
C GLY A 58 -10.50 -7.08 1.17
N ARG A 59 -11.23 -6.31 0.37
CA ARG A 59 -11.90 -6.76 -0.85
C ARG A 59 -11.06 -6.39 -2.06
N LEU A 60 -10.74 -7.38 -2.89
CA LEU A 60 -10.13 -7.15 -4.20
C LEU A 60 -11.07 -6.27 -5.05
N LEU A 61 -10.57 -5.14 -5.54
CA LEU A 61 -11.29 -4.26 -6.46
C LEU A 61 -10.97 -4.60 -7.91
N THR A 62 -9.68 -4.76 -8.20
CA THR A 62 -9.18 -5.09 -9.54
C THR A 62 -7.86 -5.83 -9.43
N GLU A 63 -7.60 -6.70 -10.40
CA GLU A 63 -6.29 -7.29 -10.66
C GLU A 63 -6.07 -7.26 -12.16
N SER A 64 -4.98 -6.62 -12.60
CA SER A 64 -4.70 -6.47 -14.03
C SER A 64 -3.22 -6.65 -14.34
N PRO A 65 -2.87 -7.16 -15.54
CA PRO A 65 -1.50 -7.22 -15.99
C PRO A 65 -1.03 -5.83 -16.41
N VAL A 66 0.05 -5.35 -15.79
CA VAL A 66 0.71 -4.08 -16.11
C VAL A 66 2.17 -4.36 -16.41
N ASN A 67 2.59 -4.14 -17.66
CA ASN A 67 3.94 -4.45 -18.14
C ASN A 67 4.37 -5.89 -17.80
N GLY A 68 3.47 -6.86 -17.99
CA GLY A 68 3.72 -8.28 -17.75
C GLY A 68 3.71 -8.72 -16.28
N ARG A 69 3.35 -7.83 -15.34
CA ARG A 69 3.25 -8.15 -13.91
C ARG A 69 1.82 -7.93 -13.40
N PRO A 70 1.28 -8.81 -12.56
CA PRO A 70 -0.03 -8.56 -11.96
C PRO A 70 0.06 -7.43 -10.93
N ILE A 71 -0.95 -6.55 -10.94
CA ILE A 71 -1.16 -5.54 -9.91
C ILE A 71 -2.58 -5.69 -9.40
N ALA A 72 -2.70 -6.02 -8.10
CA ALA A 72 -3.97 -6.08 -7.40
C ALA A 72 -4.19 -4.81 -6.55
N THR A 73 -5.41 -4.31 -6.55
CA THR A 73 -5.86 -3.21 -5.70
C THR A 73 -6.94 -3.70 -4.76
N TYR A 74 -6.80 -3.42 -3.48
CA TYR A 74 -7.74 -3.83 -2.43
C TYR A 74 -8.37 -2.61 -1.76
N LYS A 75 -9.67 -2.71 -1.46
CA LYS A 75 -10.35 -1.84 -0.50
C LYS A 75 -10.38 -2.55 0.84
N LEU A 76 -9.73 -1.99 1.84
CA LEU A 76 -9.72 -2.56 3.19
C LEU A 76 -11.11 -2.49 3.83
N PHE A 77 -11.40 -3.40 4.76
CA PHE A 77 -12.72 -3.45 5.43
C PHE A 77 -12.91 -2.34 6.47
N ASN A 78 -11.83 -1.84 7.06
CA ASN A 78 -11.80 -0.76 8.05
C ASN A 78 -10.97 0.42 7.55
#